data_AF-A0A524KDE6-F1
#
_entry.id   AF-A0A524KDE6-F1
#
_cell.length_a   1.000
_cell.length_b   1.000
_cell.length_c   1.000
_cell.angle_alpha   90.00
_cell.angle_beta   90.00
_cell.angle_gamma   90.00
#
_symmetry.space_group_name_H-M   'P 1'
#
loop_
_entity.id
_entity.type
_entity.pdbx_description
1 polymer ?
#
loop_
_entity_poly.entity_id
_entity_poly.type
_entity_poly.pdbx_seq_one_letter_code
_entity_poly.pdbx_strand_id
1 'polypeptide(L)'
;MVLSRAVKLAGPAGATAILLALAACGTIGNPLEALGAKIPPPDEFQVITHKPLMMPPSADLPEPRPGAASPLDPDPHSDALVALLGARGSKVAADAAPTTGEQALLASANAAAVSSEIRVQIEQDKIA
;
A
#
# COMPACT_ATOMS: atom_id res chain seq x y z
N MET A 1 22.08 13.51 52.25
CA MET A 1 22.88 13.97 51.11
C MET A 1 21.93 14.14 49.93
N VAL A 2 21.44 15.36 49.76
CA VAL A 2 20.36 15.75 48.82
C VAL A 2 21.03 16.19 47.52
N LEU A 3 20.65 15.59 46.38
CA LEU A 3 21.11 16.05 45.06
C LEU A 3 19.90 16.46 44.21
N SER A 4 19.39 17.66 44.45
CA SER A 4 18.49 18.37 43.54
C SER A 4 19.32 18.99 42.42
N ARG A 5 19.24 18.42 41.21
CA ARG A 5 19.87 19.00 40.02
C ARG A 5 19.02 20.17 39.52
N ALA A 6 19.51 21.39 39.75
CA ALA A 6 18.92 22.60 39.22
C ALA A 6 18.96 22.59 37.68
N VAL A 7 17.78 22.58 37.06
CA VAL A 7 17.60 22.96 35.67
C VAL A 7 17.97 24.44 35.58
N LYS A 8 19.16 24.73 35.03
CA LYS A 8 19.59 26.11 34.77
C LYS A 8 18.77 26.66 33.61
N LEU A 9 17.81 27.53 33.94
CA LEU A 9 17.06 28.30 32.97
C LEU A 9 18.00 29.26 32.24
N ALA A 10 18.05 29.10 30.91
CA ALA A 10 18.12 30.15 29.90
C ALA A 10 19.13 31.30 30.09
N GLY A 11 20.25 31.21 29.36
CA GLY A 11 20.86 32.39 28.73
C GLY A 11 20.09 32.78 27.45
N PRO A 12 20.26 34.00 26.91
CA PRO A 12 19.50 34.49 25.75
C PRO A 12 19.60 33.54 24.55
N ALA A 13 20.74 32.87 24.37
CA ALA A 13 20.95 31.87 23.32
C ALA A 13 19.99 30.66 23.38
N GLY A 14 19.56 30.24 24.57
CA GLY A 14 18.62 29.14 24.74
C GLY A 14 17.19 29.53 24.33
N ALA A 15 16.78 30.76 24.67
CA ALA A 15 15.50 31.30 24.24
C ALA A 15 15.46 31.50 22.72
N THR A 16 16.54 31.99 22.11
CA THR A 16 16.61 32.15 20.65
C THR A 16 16.54 30.80 19.92
N ALA A 17 17.24 29.77 20.42
CA ALA A 17 17.20 28.43 19.82
C ALA A 17 15.81 27.79 19.87
N ILE A 18 15.07 27.97 20.98
CA ILE A 18 13.69 27.47 21.11
C ILE A 18 12.75 28.20 20.15
N LEU A 19 12.89 29.53 20.02
CA LEU A 19 12.08 30.32 19.09
C LEU A 19 12.36 29.96 17.62
N LEU A 20 13.63 29.71 17.26
CA LEU A 20 14.03 29.23 15.94
C LEU A 20 13.47 27.83 15.64
N ALA A 21 13.50 26.91 16.61
CA ALA A 21 12.93 25.57 16.45
C ALA A 21 11.40 25.61 16.29
N LEU A 22 10.70 26.47 17.03
CA LEU A 22 9.26 26.68 16.84
C LEU A 22 8.93 27.31 15.49
N ALA A 23 9.71 28.29 15.03
CA ALA A 23 9.54 28.91 13.73
C ALA A 23 9.79 27.92 12.58
N ALA A 24 10.75 27.00 12.73
CA ALA A 24 11.03 25.96 11.74
C ALA A 24 9.88 24.96 11.58
N CYS A 25 9.13 24.67 12.64
CA CYS A 25 7.97 23.78 12.57
C CYS A 25 6.84 24.35 11.67
N GLY A 26 6.74 25.68 11.54
CA GLY A 26 5.80 26.33 10.62
C GLY A 26 6.26 26.35 9.15
N THR A 27 7.57 26.25 8.89
CA THR A 27 8.13 26.29 7.52
C THR A 27 8.00 24.97 6.75
N ILE A 28 7.81 23.86 7.44
CA ILE A 28 7.78 22.51 6.83
C ILE A 28 6.44 22.22 6.12
N GLY A 29 5.45 23.12 6.19
CA GLY A 29 4.14 22.89 5.59
C GLY A 29 3.44 21.69 6.23
N ASN A 30 2.54 21.03 5.51
CA ASN A 30 1.90 19.82 6.03
C ASN A 30 2.93 18.67 6.06
N PRO A 31 3.25 18.08 7.23
CA PRO A 31 4.21 16.99 7.31
C PRO A 31 3.78 15.77 6.49
N LEU A 32 2.47 15.57 6.28
CA LEU A 32 1.96 14.51 5.40
C LEU A 32 2.27 14.78 3.93
N GLU A 33 2.33 16.05 3.50
CA GLU A 33 2.77 16.41 2.15
C GLU A 33 4.26 16.19 1.98
N ALA A 34 5.05 16.63 2.96
CA ALA A 34 6.51 16.46 2.95
C ALA A 34 6.93 14.98 2.92
N LEU A 35 6.12 14.09 3.51
CA LEU A 35 6.34 12.64 3.52
C LEU A 35 5.65 11.90 2.36
N GLY A 36 4.96 12.61 1.45
CA GLY A 36 4.19 11.99 0.37
C GLY A 36 3.00 11.14 0.84
N ALA A 37 2.61 11.27 2.12
CA ALA A 37 1.51 10.55 2.74
C ALA A 37 0.15 11.25 2.53
N LYS A 38 0.13 12.44 1.91
CA LYS A 38 -1.12 13.09 1.50
C LYS A 38 -1.68 12.36 0.28
N ILE A 39 -2.71 11.56 0.51
CA ILE A 39 -3.53 10.96 -0.55
C ILE A 39 -4.51 12.04 -1.03
N PRO A 40 -4.39 12.55 -2.27
CA PRO A 40 -5.39 13.46 -2.81
C PRO A 40 -6.74 12.73 -2.86
N PRO A 41 -7.86 13.42 -2.56
CA PRO A 41 -9.17 12.83 -2.78
C PRO A 41 -9.31 12.45 -4.26
N PRO A 42 -9.95 11.32 -4.59
CA PRO A 42 -10.25 10.98 -5.97
C PRO A 42 -11.14 12.07 -6.58
N ASP A 43 -10.94 12.36 -7.86
CA ASP A 43 -11.73 13.34 -8.59
C ASP A 43 -13.17 12.83 -8.75
N GLU A 44 -14.14 13.54 -8.19
CA GLU A 44 -15.55 13.17 -8.23
C GLU A 44 -16.17 13.19 -9.63
N PHE A 45 -15.49 13.78 -10.62
CA PHE A 45 -15.91 13.79 -12.02
C PHE A 45 -15.10 12.85 -12.91
N GLN A 46 -14.18 12.06 -12.34
CA GLN A 46 -13.41 11.08 -13.09
C GLN A 46 -14.31 9.94 -13.57
N VAL A 47 -14.41 9.78 -14.90
CA VAL A 47 -15.12 8.65 -15.52
C VAL A 47 -14.11 7.56 -15.86
N ILE A 48 -14.34 6.35 -15.35
CA ILE A 48 -13.53 5.17 -15.63
C ILE A 48 -14.28 4.28 -16.63
N THR A 49 -13.58 3.84 -17.67
CA THR A 49 -14.12 2.89 -18.64
C THR A 49 -14.07 1.48 -18.06
N HIS A 50 -15.22 0.85 -17.89
CA HIS A 50 -15.33 -0.56 -17.52
C HIS A 50 -15.35 -1.48 -18.74
N LYS A 51 -15.11 -2.77 -18.52
CA LYS A 51 -15.23 -3.77 -19.58
C LYS A 51 -16.69 -3.86 -20.07
N PRO A 52 -16.93 -4.21 -21.35
CA PRO A 52 -18.27 -4.40 -21.87
C PRO A 52 -19.08 -5.42 -21.08
N LEU A 53 -20.40 -5.21 -21.01
CA LEU A 53 -21.32 -6.16 -20.38
C LEU A 53 -21.35 -7.48 -21.16
N MET A 54 -21.32 -8.60 -20.44
CA MET A 54 -21.42 -9.94 -21.00
C MET A 54 -22.58 -10.70 -20.35
N MET A 55 -23.31 -11.47 -21.17
CA MET A 55 -24.40 -12.31 -20.67
C MET A 55 -23.80 -13.49 -19.87
N PRO A 56 -24.27 -13.76 -18.65
CA PRO A 56 -23.83 -14.92 -17.90
C PRO A 56 -24.25 -16.23 -18.58
N PRO A 57 -23.50 -17.34 -18.38
CA PRO A 57 -23.78 -18.63 -19.01
C PRO A 57 -25.05 -19.31 -18.48
N SER A 58 -25.50 -18.95 -17.28
CA SER A 58 -26.72 -19.44 -16.64
C SER A 58 -27.39 -18.33 -15.83
N ALA A 59 -28.70 -18.48 -15.58
CA ALA A 59 -29.45 -17.58 -14.71
C ALA A 59 -29.31 -17.94 -13.21
N ASP A 60 -28.73 -19.11 -12.92
CA ASP A 60 -28.43 -19.53 -11.55
C ASP A 60 -27.38 -18.61 -10.92
N LEU A 61 -27.57 -18.29 -9.64
CA LEU A 61 -26.65 -17.47 -8.87
C LEU A 61 -25.42 -18.31 -8.48
N PRO A 62 -24.21 -18.00 -8.99
CA PRO A 62 -23.00 -18.63 -8.51
C PRO A 62 -22.80 -18.29 -7.03
N GLU A 63 -22.17 -19.18 -6.28
CA GLU A 63 -21.81 -18.90 -4.90
C GLU A 63 -20.90 -17.65 -4.85
N PRO A 64 -21.20 -16.66 -3.99
CA PRO A 64 -20.40 -15.45 -3.90
C PRO A 64 -18.97 -15.81 -3.52
N ARG A 65 -17.99 -15.14 -4.13
CA ARG A 65 -16.56 -15.29 -3.81
C ARG A 65 -16.10 -14.04 -3.05
N PRO A 66 -16.10 -14.04 -1.71
CA PRO A 66 -15.64 -12.88 -0.94
C PRO A 66 -14.20 -12.50 -1.32
N GLY A 67 -13.97 -11.20 -1.51
CA GLY A 67 -12.64 -10.68 -1.86
C GLY A 67 -12.18 -10.95 -3.30
N ALA A 68 -12.95 -11.66 -4.12
CA ALA A 68 -12.61 -11.83 -5.52
C ALA A 68 -12.78 -10.51 -6.30
N ALA A 69 -11.82 -10.19 -7.16
CA ALA A 69 -11.92 -9.05 -8.06
C ALA A 69 -13.15 -9.18 -9.00
N SER A 70 -13.80 -8.05 -9.24
CA SER A 70 -14.90 -7.96 -10.21
C SER A 70 -14.37 -8.26 -11.62
N PRO A 71 -15.04 -9.12 -12.40
CA PRO A 71 -14.68 -9.34 -13.79
C PRO A 71 -14.82 -8.10 -14.67
N LEU A 72 -15.66 -7.14 -14.26
CA LEU A 72 -15.93 -5.89 -15.00
C LEU A 72 -14.94 -4.77 -14.69
N ASP A 73 -14.19 -4.89 -13.59
CA ASP A 73 -13.22 -3.87 -13.22
C ASP A 73 -11.99 -3.96 -14.13
N PRO A 74 -11.41 -2.80 -14.51
CA PRO A 74 -10.14 -2.77 -15.21
C PRO A 74 -9.02 -3.27 -14.28
N ASP A 75 -8.09 -4.05 -14.84
CA ASP A 75 -6.84 -4.42 -14.16
C ASP A 75 -5.69 -3.69 -14.86
N PRO A 76 -5.38 -2.45 -14.43
CA PRO A 76 -4.41 -1.60 -15.13
C PRO A 76 -3.00 -2.21 -15.12
N HIS A 77 -2.68 -3.05 -14.14
CA HIS A 77 -1.39 -3.70 -14.05
C HIS A 77 -1.28 -4.82 -15.09
N SER A 78 -2.28 -5.71 -15.16
CA SER A 78 -2.40 -6.70 -16.23
C SER A 78 -2.34 -6.04 -17.61
N ASP A 79 -3.11 -4.99 -17.81
CA ASP A 79 -3.24 -4.33 -19.10
C ASP A 79 -1.92 -3.66 -19.51
N ALA A 80 -1.21 -3.04 -18.56
CA ALA A 80 0.13 -2.51 -18.79
C ALA A 80 1.14 -3.61 -19.15
N LEU A 81 1.12 -4.75 -18.45
CA LEU A 81 1.99 -5.88 -18.76
C LEU A 81 1.71 -6.45 -20.15
N VAL A 82 0.44 -6.59 -20.55
CA VAL A 82 0.08 -7.03 -21.91
C VAL A 82 0.52 -6.01 -22.94
N ALA A 83 0.37 -4.71 -22.68
CA ALA A 83 0.83 -3.66 -23.59
C ALA A 83 2.36 -3.64 -23.76
N LEU A 84 3.11 -3.90 -22.68
CA LEU A 84 4.57 -3.86 -22.67
C LEU A 84 5.23 -5.15 -23.17
N LEU A 85 4.74 -6.32 -22.73
CA LEU A 85 5.34 -7.64 -23.00
C LEU A 85 4.54 -8.48 -24.02
N GLY A 86 3.39 -7.99 -24.48
CA GLY A 86 2.44 -8.76 -25.30
C GLY A 86 1.66 -9.81 -24.49
N ALA A 87 0.75 -10.52 -25.16
CA ALA A 87 -0.14 -11.51 -24.54
C ALA A 87 0.55 -12.73 -23.88
N ARG A 88 1.88 -12.86 -24.02
CA ARG A 88 2.68 -13.86 -23.31
C ARG A 88 3.14 -13.39 -21.92
N GLY A 89 3.16 -12.08 -21.66
CA GLY A 89 3.56 -11.51 -20.37
C GLY A 89 2.49 -11.62 -19.26
N SER A 90 1.21 -11.79 -19.62
CA SER A 90 0.12 -11.91 -18.65
C SER A 90 -0.04 -13.30 -18.03
N LYS A 91 0.64 -14.31 -18.60
CA LYS A 91 0.63 -15.70 -18.12
C LYS A 91 1.95 -16.10 -17.47
N VAL A 92 2.65 -15.17 -16.82
CA VAL A 92 3.70 -15.58 -15.86
C VAL A 92 2.99 -16.18 -14.65
N ALA A 93 2.66 -17.46 -14.80
CA ALA A 93 2.76 -18.49 -13.78
C ALA A 93 2.21 -18.13 -12.38
N ALA A 94 0.92 -17.84 -12.25
CA ALA A 94 0.29 -17.96 -10.94
C ALA A 94 0.31 -19.43 -10.43
N ASP A 95 0.39 -20.41 -11.34
CA ASP A 95 0.35 -21.85 -11.03
C ASP A 95 1.67 -22.61 -11.29
N ALA A 96 2.75 -21.97 -11.75
CA ALA A 96 4.02 -22.69 -11.91
C ALA A 96 4.78 -22.73 -10.58
N ALA A 97 5.27 -23.91 -10.21
CA ALA A 97 6.13 -24.05 -9.04
C ALA A 97 7.36 -23.12 -9.17
N PRO A 98 7.78 -22.44 -8.09
CA PRO A 98 8.89 -21.50 -8.13
C PRO A 98 10.17 -22.20 -8.57
N THR A 99 10.87 -21.57 -9.50
CA THR A 99 12.18 -22.01 -9.98
C THR A 99 13.20 -22.01 -8.84
N THR A 100 14.31 -22.72 -9.04
CA THR A 100 15.39 -22.78 -8.03
C THR A 100 15.95 -21.39 -7.68
N GLY A 101 15.98 -20.46 -8.65
CA GLY A 101 16.41 -19.08 -8.41
C GLY A 101 15.41 -18.28 -7.57
N GLU A 102 14.12 -18.43 -7.83
CA GLU A 102 13.07 -17.78 -7.05
C GLU A 102 13.02 -18.31 -5.61
N GLN A 103 13.24 -19.61 -5.40
CA GLN A 103 13.37 -20.20 -4.07
C GLN A 103 14.56 -19.64 -3.30
N ALA A 104 15.71 -19.46 -3.95
CA ALA A 104 16.89 -18.84 -3.32
C ALA A 104 16.63 -17.38 -2.93
N LEU A 105 15.91 -16.62 -3.76
CA LEU A 105 15.52 -15.25 -3.46
C LEU A 105 14.55 -15.18 -2.28
N LEU A 106 13.52 -16.04 -2.25
CA LEU A 106 12.58 -16.15 -1.13
C LEU A 106 13.27 -16.51 0.19
N ALA A 107 14.24 -17.43 0.15
CA ALA A 107 15.05 -17.79 1.32
C ALA A 107 15.89 -16.60 1.80
N SER A 108 16.53 -15.86 0.88
CA SER A 108 17.31 -14.66 1.23
C SER A 108 16.47 -13.53 1.82
N ALA A 109 15.21 -13.42 1.39
CA ALA A 109 14.25 -12.44 1.89
C ALA A 109 13.55 -12.88 3.18
N ASN A 110 13.88 -14.06 3.72
CA ASN A 110 13.18 -14.69 4.84
C ASN A 110 11.65 -14.81 4.61
N ALA A 111 11.25 -14.98 3.34
CA ALA A 111 9.87 -15.02 2.90
C ALA A 111 9.39 -16.46 2.59
N ALA A 112 10.13 -17.47 3.05
CA ALA A 112 9.82 -18.88 2.78
C ALA A 112 8.65 -19.44 3.61
N ALA A 113 8.23 -18.74 4.67
CA ALA A 113 7.23 -19.21 5.64
C ALA A 113 5.95 -18.34 5.66
N VAL A 114 5.53 -17.81 4.51
CA VAL A 114 4.29 -17.05 4.39
C VAL A 114 3.09 -18.00 4.46
N SER A 115 2.13 -17.74 5.36
CA SER A 115 0.90 -18.53 5.45
C SER A 115 0.01 -18.30 4.22
N SER A 116 -0.59 -19.37 3.68
CA SER A 116 -1.56 -19.27 2.58
C SER A 116 -2.78 -18.43 2.94
N GLU A 117 -3.13 -18.43 4.23
CA GLU A 117 -4.32 -17.76 4.77
C GLU A 117 -4.09 -16.28 5.14
N ILE A 118 -2.90 -15.71 4.92
CA ILE A 118 -2.59 -14.34 5.37
C ILE A 118 -3.57 -13.30 4.82
N ARG A 119 -4.08 -13.50 3.60
CA ARG A 119 -5.07 -12.61 2.99
C ARG A 119 -6.42 -12.68 3.70
N VAL A 120 -6.84 -13.87 4.11
CA VAL A 120 -8.08 -14.06 4.89
C VAL A 120 -7.95 -13.38 6.24
N GLN A 121 -6.80 -13.54 6.90
CA GLN A 121 -6.53 -12.87 8.18
C GLN A 121 -6.57 -11.34 8.07
N ILE A 122 -5.93 -10.77 7.05
CA ILE A 122 -5.92 -9.31 6.83
C ILE A 122 -7.35 -8.77 6.61
N GLU A 123 -8.15 -9.48 5.82
CA GLU A 123 -9.55 -9.07 5.61
C GLU A 123 -10.37 -9.19 6.89
N GLN A 124 -10.14 -10.21 7.73
CA GLN A 124 -10.81 -10.32 9.04
C GLN A 124 -10.41 -9.18 9.99
N ASP A 125 -9.13 -8.84 10.07
CA ASP A 125 -8.61 -7.78 10.93
C ASP A 125 -9.12 -6.39 10.52
N LYS A 126 -9.48 -6.20 9.24
CA LYS A 126 -9.99 -4.93 8.70
C LYS A 126 -11.44 -4.62 9.14
N ILE A 127 -12.18 -5.64 9.56
CA ILE A 127 -13.61 -5.56 9.92
C ILE A 127 -13.78 -5.45 11.45
N ALA A 128 -12.71 -5.70 12.23
CA ALA A 128 -12.65 -5.55 13.69
C ALA A 128 -12.25 -4.13 14.12
#